data_AF-A0AAD7ZDW6-F1
#
_entry.id   AF-A0AAD7ZDW6-F1
#
_cell.length_a   1.000
_cell.length_b   1.000
_cell.length_c   1.000
_cell.angle_alpha   90.00
_cell.angle_beta   90.00
_cell.angle_gamma   90.00
#
_symmetry.space_group_name_H-M   'P 1'
#
loop_
_entity.id
_entity.type
_entity.pdbx_description
1 polymer ?
#
loop_
_entity_poly.entity_id
_entity_poly.type
_entity_poly.pdbx_seq_one_letter_code
_entity_poly.pdbx_strand_id
1 'polypeptide(L)'
;VLKEILLLLPSEVIQVLVPLLSHCHAAFQESHNALPMGPYFPRRGHKLPPLGLKAGTRPSRPMVQMAVPHGQLEAAKGVDPDYDKALLEFYSPYHDFIDVMCRLAINNDCMSEALVNLSAMVGFEGVPLHLTYFPKLWLDIYHAQHVDRKYMAMLTNSNYFVDYVEAVLLDERTCLNNDVIFNFLSTYFPKVAAHVLTEQTCNLIENLISSLSDIMSQVNVEATAYKLNGDLRALALVYDSDVPLSPSDDLISTIDALLAKTKLARKQASEAETSDETPSKKRKLSLQKEETENSKISPTTSTATPVTLGSVSASTSSSSSTSSTSSAGCSKDVEGDELPSPIEEQEDIDWLEVLERTVTDLKVSVEKKG
;
A
#
# COMPACT_ATOMS: atom_id res chain seq x y z
N VAL A 1 -13.38 21.31 -7.18
CA VAL A 1 -14.85 21.34 -7.01
C VAL A 1 -15.32 20.70 -5.71
N LEU A 2 -15.39 19.37 -5.57
CA LEU A 2 -15.98 18.74 -4.35
C LEU A 2 -15.28 19.18 -3.05
N LYS A 3 -13.95 19.22 -3.01
CA LYS A 3 -13.17 19.76 -1.88
C LYS A 3 -13.50 21.24 -1.58
N GLU A 4 -13.68 22.09 -2.60
CA GLU A 4 -14.06 23.51 -2.40
C GLU A 4 -15.46 23.66 -1.80
N ILE A 5 -16.44 22.87 -2.28
CA ILE A 5 -17.82 22.91 -1.76
C ILE A 5 -17.84 22.43 -0.29
N LEU A 6 -17.09 21.37 0.02
CA LEU A 6 -16.89 20.84 1.37
C LEU A 6 -16.18 21.84 2.31
N LEU A 7 -15.25 22.64 1.81
CA LEU A 7 -14.59 23.72 2.56
C LEU A 7 -15.52 24.92 2.85
N LEU A 8 -16.58 25.11 2.05
CA LEU A 8 -17.53 26.21 2.19
C LEU A 8 -18.75 25.87 3.05
N LEU A 9 -19.24 24.62 2.99
CA LEU A 9 -20.43 24.14 3.69
C LEU A 9 -20.18 22.73 4.27
N PRO A 10 -19.27 22.57 5.24
CA PRO A 10 -18.80 21.25 5.68
C PRO A 10 -19.94 20.37 6.20
N SER A 11 -20.74 20.87 7.14
CA SER A 11 -21.81 20.11 7.80
C SER A 11 -22.89 19.62 6.83
N GLU A 12 -23.36 20.50 5.94
CA GLU A 12 -24.38 20.20 4.93
C GLU A 12 -23.86 19.19 3.89
N VAL A 13 -22.61 19.36 3.45
CA VAL A 13 -21.99 18.46 2.46
C VAL A 13 -21.70 17.10 3.07
N ILE A 14 -21.20 17.03 4.31
CA ILE A 14 -20.99 15.77 5.06
C ILE A 14 -22.32 15.03 5.22
N GLN A 15 -23.39 15.73 5.63
CA GLN A 15 -24.71 15.13 5.84
C GLN A 15 -25.30 14.51 4.57
N VAL A 16 -25.00 15.06 3.38
CA VAL A 16 -25.44 14.54 2.09
C VAL A 16 -24.51 13.45 1.53
N LEU A 17 -23.19 13.65 1.62
CA LEU A 17 -22.23 12.75 1.00
C LEU A 17 -22.03 11.45 1.78
N VAL A 18 -21.95 11.48 3.11
CA VAL A 18 -21.63 10.28 3.89
C VAL A 18 -22.62 9.13 3.67
N PRO A 19 -23.96 9.33 3.69
CA PRO A 19 -24.90 8.25 3.39
C PRO A 19 -24.78 7.72 1.95
N LEU A 20 -24.49 8.59 0.99
CA LEU A 20 -24.32 8.24 -0.43
C LEU A 20 -23.05 7.39 -0.64
N LEU A 21 -21.92 7.86 -0.10
CA LEU A 21 -20.64 7.17 -0.22
C LEU A 21 -20.68 5.82 0.49
N SER A 22 -21.16 5.76 1.73
CA SER A 22 -21.28 4.49 2.47
C SER A 22 -22.19 3.50 1.76
N HIS A 23 -23.28 3.94 1.12
CA HIS A 23 -24.11 3.06 0.29
C HIS A 23 -23.36 2.53 -0.94
N CYS A 24 -22.54 3.34 -1.61
CA CYS A 24 -21.74 2.88 -2.75
C CYS A 24 -20.68 1.82 -2.37
N HIS A 25 -20.06 1.92 -1.19
CA HIS A 25 -19.13 0.90 -0.69
C HIS A 25 -19.86 -0.37 -0.25
N ALA A 26 -20.95 -0.26 0.54
CA ALA A 26 -21.75 -1.40 0.95
C ALA A 26 -22.30 -2.19 -0.27
N ALA A 27 -22.85 -1.50 -1.27
CA ALA A 27 -23.33 -2.12 -2.50
C ALA A 27 -22.22 -2.76 -3.37
N PHE A 28 -20.96 -2.37 -3.18
CA PHE A 28 -19.80 -3.06 -3.76
C PHE A 28 -19.47 -4.33 -2.96
N GLN A 29 -19.41 -4.26 -1.63
CA GLN A 29 -19.08 -5.39 -0.75
C GLN A 29 -20.15 -6.50 -0.78
N GLU A 30 -21.44 -6.13 -0.88
CA GLU A 30 -22.56 -7.07 -1.07
C GLU A 30 -22.57 -7.76 -2.45
N SER A 31 -21.74 -7.31 -3.41
CA SER A 31 -21.75 -7.84 -4.77
C SER A 31 -20.97 -9.16 -4.90
N HIS A 32 -21.66 -10.29 -4.70
CA HIS A 32 -21.10 -11.65 -4.85
C HIS A 32 -20.54 -12.00 -6.26
N ASN A 33 -20.68 -11.12 -7.25
CA ASN A 33 -20.10 -11.29 -8.58
C ASN A 33 -19.01 -10.23 -8.80
N ALA A 34 -17.88 -10.62 -9.38
CA ALA A 34 -16.82 -9.68 -9.76
C ALA A 34 -17.38 -8.57 -10.68
N LEU A 35 -17.56 -7.38 -10.13
CA LEU A 35 -18.10 -6.23 -10.86
C LEU A 35 -17.16 -5.85 -12.03
N PRO A 36 -17.70 -5.59 -13.24
CA PRO A 36 -16.88 -5.30 -14.40
C PRO A 36 -16.13 -3.98 -14.21
N MET A 37 -14.81 -4.08 -14.08
CA MET A 37 -13.94 -2.93 -13.85
C MET A 37 -13.99 -1.93 -15.02
N GLY A 38 -13.85 -0.65 -14.70
CA GLY A 38 -13.99 0.45 -15.62
C GLY A 38 -12.87 0.50 -16.67
N PRO A 39 -13.11 1.16 -17.81
CA PRO A 39 -12.14 1.26 -18.91
C PRO A 39 -10.88 2.07 -18.57
N TYR A 40 -10.87 2.75 -17.42
CA TYR A 40 -9.74 3.54 -16.90
C TYR A 40 -9.14 2.93 -15.63
N PHE A 41 -9.55 1.72 -15.23
CA PHE A 41 -8.94 1.03 -14.09
C PHE A 41 -7.50 0.60 -14.46
N PRO A 42 -6.51 0.74 -13.56
CA PRO A 42 -5.15 0.24 -13.77
C PRO A 42 -5.10 -1.24 -14.13
N ARG A 43 -4.27 -1.59 -15.12
CA ARG A 43 -4.11 -2.96 -15.63
C ARG A 43 -2.66 -3.20 -16.01
N ARG A 44 -2.09 -4.35 -15.63
CA ARG A 44 -0.68 -4.67 -15.82
C ARG A 44 -0.31 -4.74 -17.29
N GLY A 45 0.81 -4.11 -17.65
CA GLY A 45 1.27 -3.95 -19.03
C GLY A 45 0.35 -3.12 -19.96
N HIS A 46 -0.78 -2.61 -19.46
CA HIS A 46 -1.77 -1.89 -20.28
C HIS A 46 -1.72 -0.39 -19.99
N LYS A 47 -1.34 0.39 -21.00
CA LYS A 47 -1.45 1.85 -20.94
C LYS A 47 -2.92 2.25 -21.01
N LEU A 48 -3.34 3.19 -20.15
CA LEU A 48 -4.70 3.72 -20.11
C LEU A 48 -5.20 4.13 -21.51
N PRO A 49 -6.49 3.92 -21.84
CA PRO A 49 -7.02 4.33 -23.14
C PRO A 49 -6.78 5.83 -23.39
N PRO A 50 -6.26 6.21 -24.58
CA PRO A 50 -6.02 7.62 -24.88
C PRO A 50 -7.30 8.44 -24.74
N LEU A 51 -7.22 9.60 -24.08
CA LEU A 51 -8.34 10.54 -23.92
C LEU A 51 -8.70 11.20 -25.28
N GLY A 52 -9.36 10.44 -26.15
CA GLY A 52 -10.09 10.92 -27.33
C GLY A 52 -9.25 11.39 -28.53
N LEU A 53 -8.77 10.45 -29.35
CA LEU A 53 -8.15 10.78 -30.67
C LEU A 53 -8.74 10.04 -31.89
N LYS A 54 -9.84 9.29 -31.73
CA LYS A 54 -10.63 8.78 -32.87
C LYS A 54 -12.02 9.40 -32.89
N ALA A 55 -12.26 10.27 -33.88
CA ALA A 55 -13.57 10.85 -34.12
C ALA A 55 -14.59 9.76 -34.52
N GLY A 56 -15.78 9.77 -33.89
CA GLY A 56 -16.90 8.88 -34.20
C GLY A 56 -17.27 7.92 -33.07
N THR A 57 -16.30 7.40 -32.30
CA THR A 57 -16.59 6.62 -31.10
C THR A 57 -16.91 7.53 -29.92
N ARG A 58 -18.08 7.37 -29.29
CA ARG A 58 -18.39 8.02 -28.01
C ARG A 58 -17.30 7.62 -26.98
N PRO A 59 -16.70 8.56 -26.24
CA PRO A 59 -15.76 8.22 -25.17
C PRO A 59 -16.37 7.21 -24.19
N SER A 60 -15.57 6.23 -23.79
CA SER A 60 -15.98 5.23 -22.80
C SER A 60 -16.41 5.94 -21.52
N ARG A 61 -17.60 5.59 -20.99
CA ARG A 61 -18.12 6.24 -19.77
C ARG A 61 -17.12 6.03 -18.63
N PRO A 62 -16.65 7.09 -17.95
CA PRO A 62 -15.94 6.93 -16.68
C PRO A 62 -16.82 6.19 -15.69
N MET A 63 -16.25 5.21 -15.00
CA MET A 63 -16.84 4.54 -13.85
C MET A 63 -15.99 4.94 -12.64
N VAL A 64 -16.59 5.60 -11.66
CA VAL A 64 -15.89 5.99 -10.44
C VAL A 64 -15.86 4.78 -9.53
N GLN A 65 -14.71 4.11 -9.45
CA GLN A 65 -14.52 2.93 -8.63
C GLN A 65 -13.86 3.34 -7.33
N MET A 66 -14.68 3.82 -6.40
CA MET A 66 -14.23 4.34 -5.11
C MET A 66 -13.68 3.23 -4.21
N ALA A 67 -14.25 2.03 -4.32
CA ALA A 67 -13.81 0.86 -3.57
C ALA A 67 -12.63 0.14 -4.23
N VAL A 68 -11.72 -0.37 -3.41
CA VAL A 68 -10.58 -1.20 -3.84
C VAL A 68 -11.01 -2.68 -3.88
N PRO A 69 -10.91 -3.36 -5.02
CA PRO A 69 -11.35 -4.76 -5.13
C PRO A 69 -10.21 -5.71 -4.74
N HIS A 70 -10.04 -6.02 -3.45
CA HIS A 70 -8.94 -6.86 -2.93
C HIS A 70 -8.68 -8.10 -3.81
N GLY A 71 -9.72 -8.91 -4.06
CA GLY A 71 -9.65 -10.12 -4.89
C GLY A 71 -9.66 -9.92 -6.41
N GLN A 72 -9.48 -8.70 -6.94
CA GLN A 72 -9.38 -8.42 -8.39
C GLN A 72 -8.11 -7.62 -8.78
N LEU A 73 -7.18 -7.40 -7.85
CA LEU A 73 -5.86 -6.86 -8.14
C LEU A 73 -5.02 -7.90 -8.91
N GLU A 74 -4.19 -7.45 -9.87
CA GLU A 74 -3.44 -8.33 -10.78
C GLU A 74 -2.02 -8.67 -10.30
N ALA A 75 -1.66 -8.13 -9.13
CA ALA A 75 -0.44 -8.38 -8.38
C ALA A 75 -0.65 -7.88 -6.94
N ALA A 76 0.12 -8.44 -6.00
CA ALA A 76 0.29 -7.84 -4.68
C ALA A 76 1.26 -6.66 -4.73
N LYS A 77 1.20 -5.78 -3.73
CA LYS A 77 2.07 -4.61 -3.59
C LYS A 77 3.55 -4.99 -3.66
N GLY A 78 4.35 -4.22 -4.39
CA GLY A 78 5.79 -4.39 -4.56
C GLY A 78 6.21 -5.38 -5.67
N VAL A 79 5.25 -6.07 -6.31
CA VAL A 79 5.54 -7.02 -7.40
C VAL A 79 5.67 -6.32 -8.77
N ASP A 80 5.06 -5.14 -8.94
CA ASP A 80 5.00 -4.41 -10.21
C ASP A 80 4.90 -2.90 -9.94
N PRO A 81 6.03 -2.16 -9.83
CA PRO A 81 6.04 -0.76 -9.40
C PRO A 81 5.27 0.20 -10.32
N ASP A 82 5.19 -0.07 -11.62
CA ASP A 82 4.39 0.71 -12.57
C ASP A 82 2.88 0.52 -12.30
N TYR A 83 2.45 -0.71 -12.01
CA TYR A 83 1.07 -1.03 -11.64
C TYR A 83 0.71 -0.47 -10.26
N ASP A 84 1.60 -0.62 -9.27
CA ASP A 84 1.43 -0.04 -7.93
C ASP A 84 1.26 1.47 -7.98
N LYS A 85 2.06 2.15 -8.80
CA LYS A 85 1.96 3.59 -9.02
C LYS A 85 0.64 3.96 -9.70
N ALA A 86 0.23 3.22 -10.74
CA ALA A 86 -1.05 3.48 -11.41
C ALA A 86 -2.26 3.27 -10.49
N LEU A 87 -2.21 2.28 -9.58
CA LEU A 87 -3.21 2.09 -8.52
C LEU A 87 -3.19 3.26 -7.51
N LEU A 88 -2.01 3.69 -7.06
CA LEU A 88 -1.85 4.81 -6.13
C LEU A 88 -2.39 6.12 -6.73
N GLU A 89 -2.09 6.41 -8.01
CA GLU A 89 -2.61 7.58 -8.74
C GLU A 89 -4.14 7.53 -8.94
N PHE A 90 -4.70 6.32 -9.13
CA PHE A 90 -6.15 6.13 -9.31
C PHE A 90 -6.94 6.30 -8.00
N TYR A 91 -6.44 5.73 -6.89
CA TYR A 91 -7.16 5.70 -5.61
C TYR A 91 -6.87 6.90 -4.70
N SER A 92 -5.64 7.42 -4.66
CA SER A 92 -5.25 8.52 -3.75
C SER A 92 -6.23 9.70 -3.72
N PRO A 93 -6.73 10.24 -4.86
CA PRO A 93 -7.63 11.39 -4.86
C PRO A 93 -8.96 11.18 -4.11
N TYR A 94 -9.37 9.92 -3.91
CA TYR A 94 -10.55 9.58 -3.12
C TYR A 94 -10.22 9.42 -1.63
N HIS A 95 -9.16 8.68 -1.27
CA HIS A 95 -8.78 8.50 0.14
C HIS A 95 -8.36 9.83 0.79
N ASP A 96 -7.65 10.69 0.06
CA ASP A 96 -7.34 12.09 0.41
C ASP A 96 -8.61 12.96 0.55
N PHE A 97 -9.66 12.71 -0.23
CA PHE A 97 -10.94 13.40 -0.05
C PHE A 97 -11.67 12.97 1.23
N ILE A 98 -11.60 11.68 1.61
CA ILE A 98 -12.16 11.17 2.87
C ILE A 98 -11.37 11.66 4.09
N ASP A 99 -10.04 11.70 4.04
CA ASP A 99 -9.19 12.30 5.08
C ASP A 99 -9.56 13.77 5.32
N VAL A 100 -9.58 14.59 4.25
CA VAL A 100 -9.97 16.01 4.33
C VAL A 100 -11.40 16.16 4.87
N MET A 101 -12.33 15.27 4.51
CA MET A 101 -13.69 15.28 5.03
C MET A 101 -13.73 15.00 6.54
N CYS A 102 -12.96 14.03 7.04
CA CYS A 102 -12.88 13.73 8.47
C CYS A 102 -12.24 14.86 9.26
N ARG A 103 -11.15 15.46 8.75
CA ARG A 103 -10.49 16.62 9.38
C ARG A 103 -11.41 17.83 9.46
N LEU A 104 -12.14 18.14 8.38
CA LEU A 104 -13.12 19.22 8.38
C LEU A 104 -14.31 18.92 9.31
N ALA A 105 -14.77 17.66 9.38
CA ALA A 105 -15.85 17.27 10.28
C ALA A 105 -15.48 17.46 11.76
N ILE A 106 -14.23 17.18 12.13
CA ILE A 106 -13.71 17.39 13.49
C ILE A 106 -13.55 18.89 13.77
N ASN A 107 -12.95 19.64 12.86
CA ASN A 107 -12.76 21.09 13.02
C ASN A 107 -14.07 21.90 13.06
N ASN A 108 -15.18 21.33 12.60
CA ASN A 108 -16.53 21.93 12.65
C ASN A 108 -17.48 21.21 13.64
N ASP A 109 -16.94 20.33 14.51
CA ASP A 109 -17.66 19.56 15.54
C ASP A 109 -18.89 18.77 15.02
N CYS A 110 -18.85 18.36 13.75
CA CYS A 110 -19.91 17.61 13.04
C CYS A 110 -19.51 16.19 12.62
N MET A 111 -18.35 15.71 13.11
CA MET A 111 -17.92 14.31 12.98
C MET A 111 -18.95 13.36 13.59
N SER A 112 -19.31 12.31 12.85
CA SER A 112 -20.43 11.41 13.17
C SER A 112 -20.07 9.94 12.98
N GLU A 113 -20.84 9.02 13.57
CA GLU A 113 -20.57 7.57 13.51
C GLU A 113 -20.55 7.03 12.07
N ALA A 114 -21.44 7.53 11.21
CA ALA A 114 -21.45 7.16 9.79
C ALA A 114 -20.16 7.59 9.06
N LEU A 115 -19.54 8.72 9.45
CA LEU A 115 -18.26 9.18 8.90
C LEU A 115 -17.07 8.43 9.52
N VAL A 116 -17.12 8.09 10.81
CA VAL A 116 -16.13 7.19 11.44
C VAL A 116 -16.11 5.84 10.70
N ASN A 117 -17.28 5.21 10.52
CA ASN A 117 -17.41 3.95 9.81
C ASN A 117 -17.03 4.05 8.33
N LEU A 118 -17.37 5.14 7.63
CA LEU A 118 -16.89 5.39 6.27
C LEU A 118 -15.35 5.51 6.21
N SER A 119 -14.73 6.20 7.18
CA SER A 119 -13.27 6.31 7.25
C SER A 119 -12.60 4.96 7.49
N ALA A 120 -13.18 4.11 8.33
CA ALA A 120 -12.68 2.76 8.62
C ALA A 120 -12.84 1.82 7.42
N MET A 121 -13.99 1.87 6.74
CA MET A 121 -14.26 1.09 5.53
C MET A 121 -13.32 1.46 4.36
N VAL A 122 -13.10 2.75 4.13
CA VAL A 122 -12.13 3.26 3.14
C VAL A 122 -10.68 3.00 3.60
N GLY A 123 -10.44 2.90 4.91
CA GLY A 123 -9.17 2.44 5.48
C GLY A 123 -8.90 0.97 5.15
N PHE A 124 -9.85 0.08 5.45
CA PHE A 124 -9.80 -1.36 5.17
C PHE A 124 -9.56 -1.64 3.68
N GLU A 125 -10.33 -1.00 2.80
CA GLU A 125 -10.14 -1.11 1.36
C GLU A 125 -8.77 -0.59 0.90
N GLY A 126 -8.18 0.37 1.63
CA GLY A 126 -6.82 0.87 1.36
C GLY A 126 -5.68 -0.09 1.73
N VAL A 127 -5.95 -1.20 2.43
CA VAL A 127 -4.91 -2.09 2.98
C VAL A 127 -4.02 -2.72 1.91
N PRO A 128 -4.51 -3.36 0.83
CA PRO A 128 -3.65 -3.98 -0.19
C PRO A 128 -2.84 -2.99 -1.04
N LEU A 129 -3.15 -1.70 -0.93
CA LEU A 129 -2.42 -0.61 -1.60
C LEU A 129 -1.41 0.07 -0.65
N HIS A 130 -1.41 -0.32 0.63
CA HIS A 130 -0.60 0.19 1.74
C HIS A 130 -0.84 1.69 2.01
N LEU A 131 -2.11 2.13 1.92
CA LEU A 131 -2.47 3.56 1.98
C LEU A 131 -2.45 4.13 3.41
N THR A 132 -1.64 5.17 3.62
CA THR A 132 -1.39 5.76 4.95
C THR A 132 -2.40 6.83 5.40
N TYR A 133 -3.36 7.24 4.56
CA TYR A 133 -4.35 8.28 4.89
C TYR A 133 -5.14 7.99 6.18
N PHE A 134 -5.73 6.80 6.28
CA PHE A 134 -6.52 6.36 7.44
C PHE A 134 -5.68 6.26 8.74
N PRO A 135 -4.55 5.54 8.79
CA PRO A 135 -3.75 5.46 10.01
C PRO A 135 -3.16 6.82 10.42
N LYS A 136 -2.78 7.69 9.46
CA LYS A 136 -2.30 9.06 9.73
C LYS A 136 -3.40 9.91 10.37
N LEU A 137 -4.59 9.94 9.76
CA LEU A 137 -5.76 10.64 10.29
C LEU A 137 -6.03 10.27 11.76
N TRP A 138 -6.02 8.98 12.07
CA TRP A 138 -6.36 8.52 13.42
C TRP A 138 -5.23 8.66 14.45
N LEU A 139 -3.96 8.63 14.02
CA LEU A 139 -2.84 9.08 14.86
C LEU A 139 -2.95 10.58 15.20
N ASP A 140 -3.21 11.44 14.21
CA ASP A 140 -3.40 12.87 14.42
C ASP A 140 -4.54 13.13 15.42
N ILE A 141 -5.67 12.43 15.27
CA ILE A 141 -6.82 12.46 16.19
C ILE A 141 -6.45 11.98 17.60
N TYR A 142 -5.66 10.90 17.73
CA TYR A 142 -5.24 10.37 19.02
C TYR A 142 -4.37 11.36 19.81
N HIS A 143 -3.48 12.08 19.12
CA HIS A 143 -2.58 13.08 19.71
C HIS A 143 -3.26 14.45 19.94
N ALA A 144 -4.32 14.79 19.20
CA ALA A 144 -5.02 16.06 19.32
C ALA A 144 -5.77 16.20 20.67
N GLN A 145 -5.16 16.93 21.62
CA GLN A 145 -5.67 17.07 23.00
C GLN A 145 -7.08 17.66 23.13
N HIS A 146 -7.56 18.40 22.12
CA HIS A 146 -8.86 19.05 22.10
C HIS A 146 -9.96 18.22 21.43
N VAL A 147 -9.63 17.08 20.82
CA VAL A 147 -10.60 16.24 20.11
C VAL A 147 -11.27 15.26 21.09
N ASP A 148 -12.59 15.15 21.00
CA ASP A 148 -13.40 14.33 21.89
C ASP A 148 -13.03 12.84 21.77
N ARG A 149 -12.72 12.21 22.91
CA ARG A 149 -12.36 10.78 22.99
C ARG A 149 -13.50 9.86 22.55
N LYS A 150 -14.76 10.33 22.44
CA LYS A 150 -15.87 9.57 21.83
C LYS A 150 -15.53 9.05 20.44
N TYR A 151 -14.82 9.82 19.61
CA TYR A 151 -14.52 9.40 18.23
C TYR A 151 -13.56 8.20 18.17
N MET A 152 -12.63 8.10 19.12
CA MET A 152 -11.77 6.92 19.27
C MET A 152 -12.57 5.69 19.70
N ALA A 153 -13.51 5.85 20.64
CA ALA A 153 -14.40 4.76 21.07
C ALA A 153 -15.32 4.28 19.93
N MET A 154 -15.81 5.21 19.10
CA MET A 154 -16.61 4.90 17.92
C MET A 154 -15.78 4.12 16.88
N LEU A 155 -14.50 4.43 16.69
CA LEU A 155 -13.61 3.66 15.82
C LEU A 155 -13.37 2.24 16.37
N THR A 156 -13.07 2.10 17.67
CA THR A 156 -12.80 0.78 18.27
C THR A 156 -14.02 -0.13 18.36
N ASN A 157 -15.23 0.43 18.13
CA ASN A 157 -16.48 -0.32 18.01
C ASN A 157 -16.88 -0.58 16.54
N SER A 158 -16.06 -0.17 15.56
CA SER A 158 -16.34 -0.33 14.14
C SER A 158 -15.85 -1.69 13.64
N ASN A 159 -16.75 -2.50 13.08
CA ASN A 159 -16.37 -3.76 12.43
C ASN A 159 -15.35 -3.53 11.31
N TYR A 160 -15.51 -2.48 10.50
CA TYR A 160 -14.54 -2.11 9.46
C TYR A 160 -13.14 -1.80 9.99
N PHE A 161 -13.00 -1.42 11.26
CA PHE A 161 -11.68 -1.28 11.89
C PHE A 161 -11.13 -2.63 12.38
N VAL A 162 -11.99 -3.58 12.80
CA VAL A 162 -11.59 -4.97 13.02
C VAL A 162 -11.12 -5.59 11.70
N ASP A 163 -11.89 -5.44 10.62
CA ASP A 163 -11.55 -5.89 9.26
C ASP A 163 -10.21 -5.30 8.77
N TYR A 164 -9.94 -4.01 9.03
CA TYR A 164 -8.65 -3.37 8.75
C TYR A 164 -7.49 -4.07 9.47
N VAL A 165 -7.64 -4.33 10.77
CA VAL A 165 -6.59 -4.99 11.55
C VAL A 165 -6.38 -6.42 11.08
N GLU A 166 -7.45 -7.17 10.82
CA GLU A 166 -7.36 -8.56 10.34
C GLU A 166 -6.67 -8.64 8.98
N ALA A 167 -7.03 -7.79 8.01
CA ALA A 167 -6.37 -7.74 6.70
C ALA A 167 -4.86 -7.42 6.81
N VAL A 168 -4.47 -6.52 7.72
CA VAL A 168 -3.05 -6.18 7.96
C VAL A 168 -2.30 -7.32 8.65
N LEU A 169 -2.88 -7.97 9.67
CA LEU A 169 -2.21 -9.02 10.43
C LEU A 169 -2.20 -10.38 9.70
N LEU A 170 -3.18 -10.65 8.84
CA LEU A 170 -3.33 -11.95 8.17
C LEU A 170 -2.77 -11.94 6.74
N ASP A 171 -3.11 -10.95 5.92
CA ASP A 171 -2.78 -10.94 4.48
C ASP A 171 -1.60 -10.01 4.15
N GLU A 172 -1.66 -8.75 4.56
CA GLU A 172 -0.81 -7.66 4.07
C GLU A 172 0.26 -7.20 5.07
N ARG A 173 0.85 -8.13 5.85
CA ARG A 173 1.81 -7.83 6.93
C ARG A 173 3.01 -6.98 6.52
N THR A 174 3.39 -6.98 5.24
CA THR A 174 4.47 -6.11 4.73
C THR A 174 4.13 -4.62 4.82
N CYS A 175 2.85 -4.22 4.89
CA CYS A 175 2.48 -2.83 5.13
C CYS A 175 2.90 -2.32 6.51
N LEU A 176 3.12 -3.21 7.49
CA LEU A 176 3.69 -2.88 8.79
C LEU A 176 5.13 -2.36 8.70
N ASN A 177 5.80 -2.49 7.55
CA ASN A 177 7.10 -1.85 7.32
C ASN A 177 6.99 -0.33 7.16
N ASN A 178 5.81 0.22 6.85
CA ASN A 178 5.58 1.67 6.95
C ASN A 178 5.27 2.05 8.40
N ASP A 179 6.08 2.95 8.96
CA ASP A 179 5.98 3.33 10.38
C ASP A 179 4.67 4.04 10.74
N VAL A 180 3.96 4.68 9.80
CA VAL A 180 2.64 5.28 10.08
C VAL A 180 1.61 4.18 10.37
N ILE A 181 1.64 3.09 9.59
CA ILE A 181 0.75 1.94 9.76
C ILE A 181 1.09 1.20 11.07
N PHE A 182 2.38 0.96 11.32
CA PHE A 182 2.83 0.29 12.54
C PHE A 182 2.49 1.08 13.81
N ASN A 183 2.83 2.37 13.88
CA ASN A 183 2.54 3.20 15.07
C ASN A 183 1.04 3.37 15.32
N PHE A 184 0.21 3.44 14.27
CA PHE A 184 -1.25 3.46 14.40
C PHE A 184 -1.75 2.16 15.05
N LEU A 185 -1.29 1.00 14.57
CA LEU A 185 -1.67 -0.28 15.13
C LEU A 185 -1.12 -0.47 16.55
N SER A 186 0.12 -0.08 16.86
CA SER A 186 0.64 -0.10 18.24
C SER A 186 -0.24 0.75 19.19
N THR A 187 -0.87 1.81 18.70
CA THR A 187 -1.72 2.72 19.46
C THR A 187 -3.16 2.20 19.65
N TYR A 188 -3.73 1.55 18.63
CA TYR A 188 -5.14 1.15 18.59
C TYR A 188 -5.40 -0.35 18.73
N PHE A 189 -4.48 -1.23 18.31
CA PHE A 189 -4.66 -2.68 18.37
C PHE A 189 -4.99 -3.20 19.79
N PRO A 190 -4.33 -2.78 20.88
CA PRO A 190 -4.69 -3.24 22.23
C PRO A 190 -6.14 -2.95 22.64
N LYS A 191 -6.82 -2.01 21.96
CA LYS A 191 -8.24 -1.66 22.21
C LYS A 191 -9.23 -2.61 21.53
N VAL A 192 -8.78 -3.33 20.50
CA VAL A 192 -9.62 -4.25 19.69
C VAL A 192 -9.06 -5.68 19.64
N ALA A 193 -7.91 -5.95 20.25
CA ALA A 193 -7.24 -7.24 20.26
C ALA A 193 -8.16 -8.39 20.74
N ALA A 194 -9.08 -8.14 21.68
CA ALA A 194 -10.06 -9.13 22.14
C ALA A 194 -11.16 -9.49 21.12
N HIS A 195 -11.36 -8.67 20.09
CA HIS A 195 -12.24 -8.98 18.95
C HIS A 195 -11.46 -9.66 17.81
N VAL A 196 -10.24 -9.19 17.54
CA VAL A 196 -9.38 -9.66 16.45
C VAL A 196 -8.72 -11.01 16.76
N LEU A 197 -8.24 -11.24 17.99
CA LEU A 197 -7.53 -12.47 18.39
C LEU A 197 -8.51 -13.60 18.72
N THR A 198 -9.30 -13.98 17.72
CA THR A 198 -10.15 -15.18 17.74
C THR A 198 -9.28 -16.44 17.73
N GLU A 199 -9.87 -17.59 18.06
CA GLU A 199 -9.22 -18.91 17.92
C GLU A 199 -8.65 -19.11 16.50
N GLN A 200 -9.35 -18.65 15.45
CA GLN A 200 -8.90 -18.78 14.07
C GLN A 200 -7.68 -17.88 13.78
N THR A 201 -7.72 -16.63 14.26
CA THR A 201 -6.62 -15.67 14.13
C THR A 201 -5.37 -16.15 14.87
N CYS A 202 -5.51 -16.67 16.09
CA CYS A 202 -4.43 -17.25 16.87
C CYS A 202 -3.81 -18.48 16.18
N ASN A 203 -4.64 -19.39 15.63
CA ASN A 203 -4.14 -20.51 14.83
C ASN A 203 -3.34 -20.03 13.60
N LEU A 204 -3.76 -18.95 12.92
CA LEU A 204 -3.00 -18.38 11.79
C LEU A 204 -1.66 -17.77 12.24
N ILE A 205 -1.60 -17.20 13.45
CA ILE A 205 -0.36 -16.70 14.07
C ILE A 205 0.58 -17.86 14.45
N GLU A 206 0.07 -18.97 15.00
CA GLU A 206 0.87 -20.18 15.27
C GLU A 206 1.43 -20.81 13.97
N ASN A 207 0.65 -20.80 12.89
CA ASN A 207 1.12 -21.20 11.57
C ASN A 207 2.20 -20.24 11.01
N LEU A 208 2.11 -18.94 11.29
CA LEU A 208 3.17 -17.97 10.95
C LEU A 208 4.47 -18.31 11.70
N ILE A 209 4.41 -18.51 13.02
CA ILE A 209 5.56 -18.90 13.85
C ILE A 209 6.21 -20.19 13.31
N SER A 210 5.40 -21.20 13.00
CA SER A 210 5.85 -22.46 12.40
C SER A 210 6.57 -22.21 11.07
N SER A 211 5.99 -21.37 10.20
CA SER A 211 6.58 -21.05 8.89
C SER A 211 7.89 -20.26 8.99
N LEU A 212 8.08 -19.43 10.03
CA LEU A 212 9.35 -18.74 10.28
C LEU A 212 10.48 -19.73 10.63
N SER A 213 10.16 -20.81 11.34
CA SER A 213 11.10 -21.90 11.63
C SER A 213 11.48 -22.68 10.35
N ASP A 214 10.50 -23.01 9.50
CA ASP A 214 10.76 -23.64 8.20
C ASP A 214 11.60 -22.74 7.27
N ILE A 215 11.26 -21.45 7.17
CA ILE A 215 12.03 -20.41 6.45
C ILE A 215 13.48 -20.38 6.95
N MET A 216 13.69 -20.50 8.27
CA MET A 216 15.02 -20.54 8.88
C MET A 216 15.89 -21.69 8.38
N SER A 217 15.29 -22.78 7.89
CA SER A 217 16.04 -23.95 7.40
C SER A 217 16.56 -23.79 5.96
N GLN A 218 15.96 -22.92 5.13
CA GLN A 218 16.15 -22.94 3.66
C GLN A 218 16.39 -21.57 2.98
N VAL A 219 16.14 -20.44 3.63
CA VAL A 219 16.03 -19.12 2.95
C VAL A 219 17.27 -18.22 3.15
N ASN A 220 17.61 -17.42 2.13
CA ASN A 220 18.55 -16.30 2.28
C ASN A 220 17.85 -15.15 3.02
N VAL A 221 18.26 -14.90 4.27
CA VAL A 221 17.66 -13.89 5.17
C VAL A 221 17.67 -12.50 4.54
N GLU A 222 18.77 -12.11 3.89
CA GLU A 222 18.96 -10.84 3.18
C GLU A 222 17.87 -10.62 2.12
N ALA A 223 17.71 -11.56 1.19
CA ALA A 223 16.73 -11.48 0.10
C ALA A 223 15.26 -11.49 0.56
N THR A 224 15.00 -11.82 1.83
CA THR A 224 13.65 -11.84 2.41
C THR A 224 13.48 -10.88 3.59
N ALA A 225 14.48 -10.05 3.92
CA ALA A 225 14.52 -9.29 5.16
C ALA A 225 13.31 -8.33 5.31
N TYR A 226 12.92 -7.67 4.21
CA TYR A 226 11.70 -6.86 4.12
C TYR A 226 10.44 -7.65 4.53
N LYS A 227 10.26 -8.88 4.03
CA LYS A 227 9.08 -9.70 4.37
C LYS A 227 9.11 -10.13 5.84
N LEU A 228 10.24 -10.67 6.30
CA LEU A 228 10.37 -11.09 7.69
C LEU A 228 10.13 -9.92 8.65
N ASN A 229 10.58 -8.71 8.34
CA ASN A 229 10.34 -7.55 9.19
C ASN A 229 8.85 -7.25 9.39
N GLY A 230 8.03 -7.39 8.33
CA GLY A 230 6.58 -7.27 8.42
C GLY A 230 5.94 -8.41 9.24
N ASP A 231 6.37 -9.65 9.00
CA ASP A 231 5.92 -10.83 9.76
C ASP A 231 6.25 -10.69 11.27
N LEU A 232 7.44 -10.17 11.63
CA LEU A 232 7.83 -9.93 13.02
C LEU A 232 7.14 -8.71 13.64
N ARG A 233 6.90 -7.63 12.88
CA ARG A 233 6.10 -6.48 13.37
C ARG A 233 4.65 -6.91 13.66
N ALA A 234 4.09 -7.86 12.91
CA ALA A 234 2.79 -8.45 13.22
C ALA A 234 2.85 -9.23 14.56
N LEU A 235 3.87 -10.06 14.76
CA LEU A 235 4.07 -10.75 16.05
C LEU A 235 4.28 -9.76 17.22
N ALA A 236 4.99 -8.66 17.01
CA ALA A 236 5.19 -7.64 18.04
C ALA A 236 3.87 -7.02 18.50
N LEU A 237 2.98 -6.64 17.57
CA LEU A 237 1.64 -6.13 17.90
C LEU A 237 0.82 -7.14 18.72
N VAL A 238 0.87 -8.42 18.34
CA VAL A 238 0.19 -9.52 19.06
C VAL A 238 0.75 -9.69 20.47
N TYR A 239 2.07 -9.78 20.62
CA TYR A 239 2.72 -10.03 21.91
C TYR A 239 2.80 -8.80 22.82
N ASP A 240 2.72 -7.56 22.31
CA ASP A 240 2.59 -6.34 23.12
C ASP A 240 1.18 -6.08 23.65
N SER A 241 0.14 -6.75 23.11
CA SER A 241 -1.25 -6.57 23.56
C SER A 241 -1.52 -7.15 24.97
N ASP A 242 -2.51 -6.61 25.69
CA ASP A 242 -2.91 -7.12 27.02
C ASP A 242 -3.58 -8.52 27.00
N VAL A 243 -3.70 -9.17 25.83
CA VAL A 243 -4.30 -10.50 25.71
C VAL A 243 -3.33 -11.57 26.23
N PRO A 244 -3.79 -12.52 27.08
CA PRO A 244 -2.94 -13.53 27.73
C PRO A 244 -2.55 -14.68 26.76
N LEU A 245 -1.80 -14.34 25.73
CA LEU A 245 -1.10 -15.30 24.86
C LEU A 245 0.28 -15.60 25.47
N SER A 246 0.46 -16.83 25.97
CA SER A 246 1.79 -17.35 26.30
C SER A 246 2.60 -17.54 25.02
N PRO A 247 3.86 -17.07 24.94
CA PRO A 247 4.76 -17.48 23.87
C PRO A 247 5.12 -18.96 24.00
N SER A 248 5.35 -19.65 22.88
CA SER A 248 5.86 -21.02 22.88
C SER A 248 7.39 -21.05 22.97
N ASP A 249 7.95 -22.13 23.53
CA ASP A 249 9.40 -22.37 23.54
C ASP A 249 9.97 -22.36 22.10
N ASP A 250 9.20 -22.88 21.13
CA ASP A 250 9.54 -22.89 19.71
C ASP A 250 9.65 -21.46 19.12
N LEU A 251 8.80 -20.52 19.54
CA LEU A 251 8.90 -19.11 19.15
C LEU A 251 10.20 -18.49 19.66
N ILE A 252 10.51 -18.68 20.94
CA ILE A 252 11.72 -18.13 21.58
C ILE A 252 12.97 -18.66 20.88
N SER A 253 13.01 -19.98 20.64
CA SER A 253 14.06 -20.66 19.86
C SER A 253 14.20 -20.11 18.43
N THR A 254 13.08 -19.88 17.75
CA THR A 254 13.05 -19.34 16.37
C THR A 254 13.54 -17.89 16.32
N ILE A 255 13.18 -17.05 17.31
CA ILE A 255 13.66 -15.67 17.43
C ILE A 255 15.18 -15.62 17.66
N ASP A 256 15.72 -16.46 18.54
CA ASP A 256 17.18 -16.50 18.78
C ASP A 256 17.95 -17.02 17.55
N ALA A 257 17.43 -18.03 16.86
CA ALA A 257 18.02 -18.53 15.60
C ALA A 257 18.02 -17.46 14.50
N LEU A 258 16.92 -16.70 14.36
CA LEU A 258 16.82 -15.57 13.44
C LEU A 258 17.81 -14.46 13.81
N LEU A 259 17.89 -14.06 15.08
CA LEU A 259 18.79 -13.01 15.55
C LEU A 259 20.25 -13.35 15.26
N ALA A 260 20.66 -14.60 15.49
CA ALA A 260 21.99 -15.09 15.20
C ALA A 260 22.30 -15.07 13.69
N LYS A 261 21.34 -15.45 12.84
CA LYS A 261 21.51 -15.47 11.38
C LYS A 261 21.50 -14.07 10.75
N THR A 262 20.65 -13.15 11.19
CA THR A 262 20.65 -11.76 10.70
C THR A 262 21.98 -11.06 11.02
N LYS A 263 22.50 -11.24 12.25
CA LYS A 263 23.83 -10.76 12.66
C LYS A 263 24.96 -11.32 11.81
N LEU A 264 24.87 -12.60 11.43
CA LEU A 264 25.84 -13.24 10.54
C LEU A 264 25.76 -12.70 9.10
N ALA A 265 24.55 -12.48 8.57
CA ALA A 265 24.34 -11.93 7.24
C ALA A 265 24.87 -10.48 7.12
N ARG A 266 24.50 -9.59 8.04
CA ARG A 266 25.01 -8.20 8.06
C ARG A 266 26.53 -8.12 8.22
N LYS A 267 27.11 -9.05 8.98
CA LYS A 267 28.57 -9.20 9.06
C LYS A 267 29.17 -9.60 7.69
N GLN A 268 28.56 -10.52 6.96
CA GLN A 268 29.05 -10.94 5.64
C GLN A 268 28.94 -9.84 4.59
N ALA A 269 27.87 -9.02 4.62
CA ALA A 269 27.74 -7.85 3.76
C ALA A 269 28.87 -6.83 3.98
N SER A 270 29.10 -6.43 5.23
CA SER A 270 30.16 -5.45 5.58
C SER A 270 31.60 -5.99 5.36
N GLU A 271 31.83 -7.30 5.47
CA GLU A 271 33.10 -7.94 5.07
C GLU A 271 33.25 -8.02 3.53
N ALA A 272 32.17 -7.97 2.74
CA ALA A 272 32.22 -7.91 1.28
C ALA A 272 32.52 -6.50 0.77
N GLU A 273 31.82 -5.48 1.24
CA GLU A 273 32.02 -4.06 0.86
C GLU A 273 33.47 -3.60 1.09
N THR A 274 34.05 -4.00 2.23
CA THR A 274 35.44 -3.66 2.59
C THR A 274 36.50 -4.40 1.77
N SER A 275 36.11 -5.32 0.88
CA SER A 275 37.04 -6.10 0.05
C SER A 275 37.28 -5.54 -1.38
N ASP A 276 36.34 -4.77 -1.92
CA ASP A 276 36.38 -4.30 -3.32
C ASP A 276 37.26 -3.04 -3.52
N GLU A 277 37.62 -2.35 -2.44
CA GLU A 277 38.44 -1.12 -2.41
C GLU A 277 39.96 -1.36 -2.69
N THR A 278 40.36 -2.44 -3.39
CA THR A 278 41.79 -2.69 -3.72
C THR A 278 42.07 -3.05 -5.20
N PRO A 279 42.84 -2.23 -5.94
CA PRO A 279 43.05 -2.45 -7.38
C PRO A 279 44.08 -3.57 -7.67
N SER A 280 43.58 -4.70 -8.14
CA SER A 280 44.34 -5.94 -8.40
C SER A 280 45.35 -5.84 -9.58
N LYS A 281 46.59 -5.44 -9.29
CA LYS A 281 47.71 -5.38 -10.27
C LYS A 281 48.95 -6.18 -9.87
N LYS A 282 49.09 -7.43 -10.35
CA LYS A 282 50.41 -8.10 -10.58
C LYS A 282 50.42 -9.33 -11.51
N ARG A 283 50.25 -9.06 -12.81
CA ARG A 283 50.79 -9.75 -14.01
C ARG A 283 51.81 -10.92 -13.80
N LYS A 284 51.45 -12.12 -14.30
CA LYS A 284 52.24 -13.02 -15.21
C LYS A 284 51.37 -14.24 -15.57
N LEU A 285 51.07 -14.65 -16.81
CA LEU A 285 51.72 -14.69 -18.14
C LEU A 285 52.58 -15.94 -18.45
N SER A 286 51.91 -17.01 -18.90
CA SER A 286 52.41 -18.09 -19.78
C SER A 286 51.19 -18.89 -20.29
N LEU A 287 50.73 -18.73 -21.53
CA LEU A 287 51.21 -19.32 -22.80
C LEU A 287 50.82 -20.80 -23.04
N GLN A 288 49.88 -20.97 -23.98
CA GLN A 288 49.68 -22.09 -24.94
C GLN A 288 49.51 -23.55 -24.45
N LYS A 289 48.33 -24.12 -24.77
CA LYS A 289 48.25 -25.27 -25.69
C LYS A 289 47.01 -25.13 -26.59
N GLU A 290 47.06 -25.70 -27.79
CA GLU A 290 45.94 -25.78 -28.76
C GLU A 290 45.24 -27.16 -28.68
N GLU A 291 44.43 -27.50 -29.69
CA GLU A 291 43.67 -28.76 -29.93
C GLU A 291 42.27 -28.84 -29.26
N THR A 292 41.16 -29.17 -29.94
CA THR A 292 40.77 -29.11 -31.39
C THR A 292 39.23 -29.22 -31.52
N GLU A 293 38.66 -28.84 -32.67
CA GLU A 293 37.37 -29.34 -33.22
C GLU A 293 36.03 -29.02 -32.47
N ASN A 294 34.83 -29.00 -33.07
CA ASN A 294 34.34 -28.92 -34.47
C ASN A 294 32.80 -28.69 -34.46
N SER A 295 32.24 -28.06 -35.52
CA SER A 295 30.79 -28.06 -35.88
C SER A 295 29.81 -27.24 -34.98
N LYS A 296 28.69 -26.67 -35.48
CA LYS A 296 28.19 -26.50 -36.87
C LYS A 296 27.13 -25.37 -36.99
N ILE A 297 27.20 -24.60 -38.08
CA ILE A 297 26.10 -24.11 -38.95
C ILE A 297 24.98 -23.19 -38.38
N SER A 298 24.86 -22.00 -39.00
CA SER A 298 23.75 -21.00 -38.95
C SER A 298 22.70 -21.28 -40.06
N PRO A 299 21.87 -20.34 -40.65
CA PRO A 299 21.57 -18.90 -40.43
C PRO A 299 20.15 -18.73 -39.83
N THR A 300 19.17 -17.85 -40.15
CA THR A 300 18.84 -16.82 -41.19
C THR A 300 17.74 -15.93 -40.54
N THR A 301 17.60 -14.59 -40.68
CA THR A 301 17.63 -13.64 -41.82
C THR A 301 16.45 -13.83 -42.80
N SER A 302 15.56 -12.89 -43.15
CA SER A 302 15.19 -11.54 -42.66
C SER A 302 13.89 -11.05 -43.37
N THR A 303 13.39 -9.85 -42.99
CA THR A 303 12.77 -8.81 -43.86
C THR A 303 11.29 -8.86 -44.34
N ALA A 304 10.66 -7.68 -44.20
CA ALA A 304 9.87 -6.91 -45.19
C ALA A 304 8.31 -6.98 -45.28
N THR A 305 7.73 -5.79 -45.10
CA THR A 305 6.43 -5.23 -45.60
C THR A 305 6.54 -4.83 -47.11
N PRO A 306 5.64 -4.10 -47.84
CA PRO A 306 4.47 -3.25 -47.44
C PRO A 306 3.26 -3.11 -48.46
N VAL A 307 2.44 -2.02 -48.30
CA VAL A 307 1.68 -1.14 -49.26
C VAL A 307 0.23 -1.39 -49.82
N THR A 308 -0.70 -0.47 -49.42
CA THR A 308 -1.75 0.31 -50.21
C THR A 308 -3.00 -0.38 -50.83
N LEU A 309 -4.10 0.28 -51.32
CA LEU A 309 -4.52 1.70 -51.54
C LEU A 309 -6.08 1.89 -51.64
N GLY A 310 -6.61 3.13 -51.48
CA GLY A 310 -7.97 3.62 -51.93
C GLY A 310 -8.94 4.07 -50.79
N SER A 311 -9.46 5.31 -50.64
CA SER A 311 -10.26 6.26 -51.49
C SER A 311 -11.78 5.95 -51.49
N VAL A 312 -12.78 6.86 -51.31
CA VAL A 312 -12.94 8.32 -51.60
C VAL A 312 -13.96 9.09 -50.70
N SER A 313 -13.79 10.42 -50.63
CA SER A 313 -14.73 11.58 -50.52
C SER A 313 -16.16 11.53 -49.91
N ALA A 314 -16.48 12.52 -49.04
CA ALA A 314 -17.67 13.43 -49.09
C ALA A 314 -17.62 14.54 -47.98
N SER A 315 -18.50 15.57 -48.02
CA SER A 315 -18.42 16.81 -47.23
C SER A 315 -19.77 17.36 -46.72
N THR A 316 -19.83 18.06 -45.55
CA THR A 316 -20.66 19.28 -45.32
C THR A 316 -20.47 20.01 -43.96
N SER A 317 -20.19 21.33 -44.04
CA SER A 317 -20.70 22.51 -43.27
C SER A 317 -21.10 22.52 -41.76
N SER A 318 -20.67 23.62 -41.08
CA SER A 318 -21.39 24.45 -40.06
C SER A 318 -21.74 23.87 -38.66
N SER A 319 -21.85 24.65 -37.56
CA SER A 319 -21.65 26.10 -37.30
C SER A 319 -21.31 26.42 -35.83
N SER A 320 -20.87 27.66 -35.60
CA SER A 320 -20.34 28.29 -34.37
C SER A 320 -21.35 28.74 -33.29
N SER A 321 -20.98 28.62 -32.01
CA SER A 321 -21.16 29.63 -30.93
C SER A 321 -20.45 29.12 -29.65
N THR A 322 -19.55 29.77 -28.90
CA THR A 322 -19.23 31.18 -28.54
C THR A 322 -20.20 31.88 -27.59
N SER A 323 -19.91 31.81 -26.28
CA SER A 323 -20.23 32.87 -25.31
C SER A 323 -19.23 32.88 -24.15
N SER A 324 -18.34 33.87 -24.16
CA SER A 324 -17.75 34.46 -22.94
C SER A 324 -18.74 35.53 -22.41
N THR A 325 -18.64 36.18 -21.26
CA THR A 325 -17.55 36.48 -20.29
C THR A 325 -18.19 36.77 -18.92
N SER A 326 -17.44 36.60 -17.82
CA SER A 326 -17.28 37.68 -16.81
C SER A 326 -16.24 37.30 -15.74
N SER A 327 -15.13 38.04 -15.69
CA SER A 327 -14.15 37.95 -14.62
C SER A 327 -14.46 38.96 -13.51
N ALA A 328 -14.37 38.51 -12.26
CA ALA A 328 -14.21 39.37 -11.10
C ALA A 328 -13.22 38.69 -10.15
N GLY A 329 -12.22 39.42 -9.68
CA GLY A 329 -11.20 38.88 -8.80
C GLY A 329 -10.67 39.93 -7.85
N CYS A 330 -10.12 39.50 -6.73
CA CYS A 330 -9.20 40.27 -5.92
C CYS A 330 -8.24 39.28 -5.24
N SER A 331 -6.95 39.44 -5.48
CA SER A 331 -5.94 38.56 -4.90
C SER A 331 -5.76 38.84 -3.41
N LYS A 332 -5.42 37.80 -2.65
CA LYS A 332 -4.37 37.96 -1.66
C LYS A 332 -3.57 36.67 -1.54
N ASP A 333 -2.33 36.76 -1.98
CA ASP A 333 -1.42 35.64 -2.09
C ASP A 333 -0.97 35.18 -0.70
N VAL A 334 -1.02 33.86 -0.49
CA VAL A 334 -0.27 33.13 0.53
C VAL A 334 0.45 32.02 -0.23
N GLU A 335 1.69 31.74 0.15
CA GLU A 335 2.58 30.84 -0.58
C GLU A 335 1.98 29.42 -0.69
N GLY A 336 2.21 28.78 -1.82
CA GLY A 336 1.75 27.42 -2.05
C GLY A 336 2.61 26.43 -1.28
N ASP A 337 2.08 25.91 -0.17
CA ASP A 337 2.53 24.60 0.34
C ASP A 337 2.30 23.56 -0.76
N GLU A 338 3.38 23.13 -1.41
CA GLU A 338 3.38 21.87 -2.15
C GLU A 338 3.14 20.77 -1.13
N LEU A 339 1.92 20.19 -1.09
CA LEU A 339 1.68 18.98 -0.33
C LEU A 339 2.70 17.93 -0.81
N PRO A 340 3.54 17.37 0.08
CA PRO A 340 4.53 16.39 -0.33
C PRO A 340 3.83 15.20 -0.94
N SER A 341 4.21 14.85 -2.17
CA SER A 341 3.66 13.70 -2.88
C SER A 341 3.86 12.42 -2.06
N PRO A 342 2.89 11.49 -2.00
CA PRO A 342 3.01 10.23 -1.27
C PRO A 342 3.93 9.20 -1.98
N ILE A 343 4.95 9.70 -2.68
CA ILE A 343 6.15 8.95 -3.01
C ILE A 343 7.07 9.22 -1.82
N GLU A 344 7.05 8.31 -0.84
CA GLU A 344 8.22 8.13 0.02
C GLU A 344 9.37 7.80 -0.94
N GLU A 345 10.32 8.72 -1.13
CA GLU A 345 11.56 8.41 -1.83
C GLU A 345 12.22 7.30 -1.00
N GLN A 346 12.19 6.08 -1.53
CA GLN A 346 12.74 4.92 -0.85
C GLN A 346 14.26 5.08 -0.84
N GLU A 347 14.78 5.70 0.23
CA GLU A 347 16.20 5.63 0.59
C GLU A 347 16.63 4.15 0.61
N ASP A 348 17.92 3.90 0.43
CA ASP A 348 18.46 2.54 0.31
C ASP A 348 18.51 1.89 1.72
N ILE A 349 17.33 1.51 2.22
CA ILE A 349 17.09 1.02 3.58
C ILE A 349 17.78 -0.34 3.74
N ASP A 350 18.75 -0.41 4.66
CA ASP A 350 19.31 -1.69 5.12
C ASP A 350 18.24 -2.48 5.90
N TRP A 351 17.51 -3.33 5.17
CA TRP A 351 16.52 -4.23 5.76
C TRP A 351 17.14 -5.28 6.68
N LEU A 352 18.45 -5.55 6.64
CA LEU A 352 19.12 -6.39 7.66
C LEU A 352 19.31 -5.63 8.97
N GLU A 353 19.67 -4.34 8.96
CA GLU A 353 19.70 -3.52 10.18
C GLU A 353 18.29 -3.36 10.77
N VAL A 354 17.29 -3.00 9.95
CA VAL A 354 15.89 -2.86 10.40
C VAL A 354 15.37 -4.19 10.96
N LEU A 355 15.68 -5.32 10.31
CA LEU A 355 15.30 -6.64 10.81
C LEU A 355 16.04 -6.99 12.12
N GLU A 356 17.35 -6.76 12.23
CA GLU A 356 18.10 -7.08 13.46
C GLU A 356 17.54 -6.32 14.67
N ARG A 357 17.18 -5.05 14.47
CA ARG A 357 16.49 -4.25 15.49
C ARG A 357 15.13 -4.84 15.84
N THR A 358 14.27 -5.08 14.85
CA THR A 358 12.91 -5.62 15.05
C THR A 358 12.91 -6.97 15.75
N VAL A 359 13.84 -7.88 15.41
CA VAL A 359 14.04 -9.17 16.10
C VAL A 359 14.47 -8.95 17.56
N THR A 360 15.36 -7.98 17.81
CA THR A 360 15.85 -7.68 19.17
C THR A 360 14.73 -7.09 20.04
N ASP A 361 13.96 -6.13 19.51
CA ASP A 361 12.86 -5.48 20.22
C ASP A 361 11.72 -6.50 20.49
N LEU A 362 11.34 -7.34 19.51
CA LEU A 362 10.38 -8.43 19.68
C LEU A 362 10.83 -9.43 20.76
N LYS A 363 12.12 -9.79 20.79
CA LYS A 363 12.65 -10.72 21.81
C LYS A 363 12.38 -10.20 23.22
N VAL A 364 12.63 -8.91 23.46
CA VAL A 364 12.42 -8.28 24.78
C VAL A 364 10.92 -8.29 25.17
N SER A 365 10.01 -8.06 24.24
CA SER A 365 8.56 -8.17 24.51
C SER A 365 8.11 -9.60 24.79
N VAL A 366 8.65 -10.59 24.07
CA VAL A 366 8.35 -12.01 24.29
C VAL A 366 8.91 -12.51 25.63
N GLU A 367 10.17 -12.21 25.95
CA GLU A 367 10.81 -12.56 27.24
C GLU A 367 10.15 -11.87 28.46
N LYS A 368 9.35 -10.83 28.24
CA LYS A 368 8.57 -10.13 29.28
C LYS A 368 7.18 -10.76 29.50
N LYS A 369 6.72 -11.64 28.61
CA LYS A 369 5.41 -12.33 28.68
C LYS A 369 5.48 -13.79 29.13
N GLY A 370 6.66 -14.41 29.08
CA GLY A 370 6.94 -15.74 29.66
C GLY A 370 7.18 -15.69 31.17
#